data_AF-A0A842SN63-F1
#
_entry.id   AF-A0A842SN63-F1
#
_cell.length_a   1.000
_cell.length_b   1.000
_cell.length_c   1.000
_cell.angle_alpha   90.00
_cell.angle_beta   90.00
_cell.angle_gamma   90.00
#
_symmetry.space_group_name_H-M   'P 1'
#
loop_
_entity.id
_entity.type
_entity.pdbx_description
1 polymer ?
#
loop_
_entity_poly.entity_id
_entity_poly.type
_entity_poly.pdbx_seq_one_letter_code
_entity_poly.pdbx_strand_id
1 'polypeptide(L)'
;MRIKLDSPWTYFLCTLIFSWTFWGILQIQSNQTDLTPYGALFYLGGVAPLICSVTLTYLVSGKRDANVLIRKTLSFKSLTGKGLLLVLITSTLSNTLSVILSKAPNEPLIKMDLSSGSAISWFTFLFIVAIVEETGWRGYALPRLLAR
;
A
#
# COMPACT_ATOMS: atom_id res chain seq x y z
N MET A 1 -10.78 22.45 20.56
CA MET A 1 -10.52 22.25 19.11
C MET A 1 -11.45 21.14 18.62
N ARG A 2 -12.37 21.39 17.68
CA ARG A 2 -13.24 20.32 17.14
C ARG A 2 -12.46 19.58 16.04
N ILE A 3 -12.28 18.26 16.20
CA ILE A 3 -11.63 17.43 15.18
C ILE A 3 -12.56 17.32 13.98
N LYS A 4 -12.08 17.73 12.80
CA LYS A 4 -12.79 17.58 11.52
C LYS A 4 -12.48 16.21 10.93
N LEU A 5 -13.41 15.25 11.07
CA LEU A 5 -13.20 13.86 10.62
C LEU A 5 -13.04 13.73 9.10
N ASP A 6 -13.59 14.67 8.34
CA ASP A 6 -13.50 14.77 6.89
C ASP A 6 -12.17 15.38 6.40
N SER A 7 -11.34 15.91 7.29
CA SER A 7 -10.05 16.52 6.94
C SER A 7 -9.02 15.46 6.51
N PRO A 8 -8.23 15.69 5.43
CA PRO A 8 -7.15 14.79 5.05
C PRO A 8 -6.10 14.66 6.17
N TRP A 9 -5.89 15.72 6.96
CA TRP A 9 -4.96 15.70 8.10
C TRP A 9 -5.39 14.72 9.21
N THR A 10 -6.69 14.57 9.44
CA THR A 10 -7.20 13.60 10.41
C THR A 10 -6.87 12.18 9.95
N TYR A 11 -7.04 11.91 8.66
CA TYR A 11 -6.64 10.63 8.08
C TYR A 11 -5.13 10.38 8.21
N PHE A 12 -4.28 11.33 7.83
CA PHE A 12 -2.84 11.17 7.97
C PHE A 12 -2.42 10.90 9.41
N LEU A 13 -2.98 11.64 10.36
CA LEU A 13 -2.67 11.46 11.78
C LEU A 13 -3.15 10.10 12.30
N CYS A 14 -4.36 9.68 11.94
CA CYS A 14 -4.89 8.35 12.30
C CYS A 14 -4.02 7.24 11.72
N THR A 15 -3.69 7.30 10.43
CA THR A 15 -2.87 6.29 9.75
C THR A 15 -1.47 6.23 10.36
N LEU A 16 -0.84 7.39 10.64
CA LEU A 16 0.48 7.46 11.25
C LEU A 16 0.49 6.89 12.67
N ILE A 17 -0.44 7.31 13.52
CA ILE A 17 -0.52 6.82 14.91
C ILE A 17 -0.77 5.31 14.91
N PHE A 18 -1.70 4.83 14.08
CA PHE A 18 -2.02 3.41 14.00
C PHE A 18 -0.80 2.61 13.54
N SER A 19 -0.18 2.98 12.41
CA SER A 19 0.94 2.22 11.86
C SER A 19 2.15 2.22 12.80
N TRP A 20 2.52 3.39 13.33
CA TRP A 20 3.69 3.53 14.21
C TRP A 20 3.47 2.96 15.61
N THR A 21 2.23 2.78 16.06
CA THR A 21 1.98 2.02 17.29
C THR A 21 2.48 0.59 17.12
N PHE A 22 2.11 -0.10 16.03
CA PHE A 22 2.54 -1.47 15.81
C PHE A 22 4.01 -1.57 15.37
N TRP A 23 4.43 -0.73 14.41
CA TRP A 23 5.81 -0.74 13.92
C TRP A 23 6.82 -0.25 14.96
N GLY A 24 6.44 0.69 15.82
CA GLY A 24 7.28 1.14 16.94
C GLY A 24 7.51 0.03 17.97
N ILE A 25 6.47 -0.73 18.33
CA ILE A 25 6.60 -1.90 19.21
C ILE A 25 7.51 -2.95 18.56
N LEU A 26 7.31 -3.23 17.27
CA LEU A 26 8.14 -4.17 16.51
C LEU A 26 9.62 -3.77 16.54
N GLN A 27 9.90 -2.48 16.32
CA GLN A 27 11.25 -1.93 16.27
C GLN A 27 11.99 -2.07 17.61
N ILE A 28 11.27 -1.98 18.73
CA ILE A 28 11.85 -2.11 20.07
C ILE A 28 12.16 -3.57 20.41
N GLN A 29 11.34 -4.52 19.95
CA GLN A 29 11.35 -5.90 20.43
C GLN A 29 12.32 -6.82 19.68
N SER A 30 12.33 -6.77 18.34
CA SER A 30 13.06 -7.80 17.59
C SER A 30 13.58 -7.38 16.22
N ASN A 31 13.02 -6.32 15.59
CA ASN A 31 13.23 -6.02 14.17
C ASN A 31 12.95 -7.21 13.23
N GLN A 32 12.28 -8.27 13.69
CA GLN A 32 12.01 -9.47 12.90
C GLN A 32 10.63 -9.35 12.23
N THR A 33 10.63 -9.26 10.90
CA THR A 33 9.41 -9.13 10.08
C THR A 33 8.87 -10.47 9.57
N ASP A 34 9.51 -11.60 9.92
CA ASP A 34 9.08 -12.95 9.56
C ASP A 34 7.76 -13.33 10.26
N LEU A 35 7.09 -14.41 9.83
CA LEU A 35 5.84 -14.97 10.39
C LEU A 35 5.97 -15.48 11.84
N THR A 36 6.41 -14.59 12.72
CA THR A 36 6.51 -14.71 14.17
C THR A 36 5.39 -13.86 14.78
N PRO A 37 5.11 -14.01 16.09
CA PRO A 37 4.18 -13.11 16.79
C PRO A 37 4.55 -11.62 16.62
N TYR A 38 5.83 -11.31 16.43
CA TYR A 38 6.31 -9.95 16.18
C TYR A 38 6.10 -9.51 14.73
N GLY A 39 6.25 -10.40 13.74
CA GLY A 39 5.91 -10.07 12.35
C GLY A 39 4.43 -9.76 12.12
N ALA A 40 3.53 -10.27 12.97
CA ALA A 40 2.13 -9.84 12.94
C ALA A 40 1.98 -8.32 13.14
N LEU A 41 2.85 -7.69 13.94
CA LEU A 41 2.87 -6.24 14.13
C LEU A 41 3.24 -5.50 12.84
N PHE A 42 4.11 -6.07 12.00
CA PHE A 42 4.45 -5.49 10.71
C PHE A 42 3.21 -5.41 9.81
N TYR A 43 2.47 -6.51 9.70
CA TYR A 43 1.24 -6.55 8.89
C TYR A 43 0.13 -5.67 9.47
N LEU A 44 -0.01 -5.62 10.80
CA LEU A 44 -0.97 -4.73 11.47
C LEU A 44 -0.65 -3.26 11.18
N GLY A 45 0.61 -2.84 11.24
CA GLY A 45 0.97 -1.48 10.87
C GLY A 45 0.73 -1.18 9.39
N GLY A 46 0.95 -2.16 8.51
CA GLY A 46 0.74 -2.03 7.06
C GLY A 46 -0.73 -1.88 6.65
N VAL A 47 -1.69 -2.41 7.43
CA VAL A 47 -3.14 -2.26 7.14
C VAL A 47 -3.74 -0.91 7.56
N ALA A 48 -2.94 -0.03 8.16
CA ALA A 48 -3.41 1.27 8.64
C ALA A 48 -4.14 2.11 7.58
N PRO A 49 -3.63 2.28 6.33
CA PRO A 49 -4.31 3.11 5.32
C PRO A 49 -5.72 2.61 5.00
N LEU A 50 -5.91 1.29 4.92
CA LEU A 50 -7.21 0.67 4.68
C LEU A 50 -8.16 0.87 5.88
N ILE A 51 -7.71 0.52 7.09
CA ILE A 51 -8.55 0.61 8.29
C ILE A 51 -8.97 2.06 8.55
N CYS A 52 -8.04 3.01 8.49
CA CYS A 52 -8.33 4.41 8.75
C CYS A 52 -9.24 5.01 7.68
N SER A 53 -9.03 4.71 6.39
CA SER A 53 -9.87 5.23 5.31
C SER A 53 -11.31 4.70 5.37
N VAL A 54 -11.48 3.40 5.60
CA VAL A 54 -12.81 2.77 5.72
C VAL A 54 -13.54 3.28 6.97
N THR A 55 -12.85 3.34 8.10
CA THR A 55 -13.43 3.82 9.37
C THR A 55 -13.86 5.28 9.27
N LEU A 56 -13.00 6.16 8.76
CA LEU A 56 -13.35 7.58 8.63
C LEU A 56 -14.46 7.80 7.60
N THR A 57 -14.47 7.05 6.49
CA THR A 57 -15.58 7.10 5.52
C THR A 57 -16.89 6.67 6.17
N TYR A 58 -16.86 5.61 6.96
CA TYR A 58 -18.03 5.15 7.71
C TYR A 58 -18.54 6.20 8.69
N LEU A 59 -17.65 6.83 9.45
CA LEU A 59 -18.02 7.82 10.47
C LEU A 59 -18.54 9.14 9.85
N VAL A 60 -18.03 9.54 8.68
CA VAL A 60 -18.40 10.80 8.03
C VAL A 60 -19.64 10.64 7.13
N SER A 61 -19.74 9.53 6.39
CA SER A 61 -20.73 9.35 5.31
C SER A 61 -21.54 8.06 5.40
N GLY A 62 -21.27 7.24 6.41
CA GLY A 62 -22.03 6.02 6.71
C GLY A 62 -21.59 4.77 5.94
N LYS A 63 -22.25 3.65 6.26
CA LYS A 63 -21.94 2.29 5.74
C LYS A 63 -21.95 2.19 4.22
N ARG A 64 -22.87 2.89 3.57
CA ARG A 64 -23.03 2.83 2.11
C ARG A 64 -21.75 3.30 1.41
N ASP A 65 -21.20 4.43 1.83
CA ASP A 65 -20.04 5.02 1.19
C ASP A 65 -18.75 4.28 1.51
N ALA A 66 -18.63 3.72 2.71
CA ALA A 66 -17.53 2.82 3.06
C ALA A 66 -17.51 1.57 2.15
N ASN A 67 -18.68 0.99 1.86
CA ASN A 67 -18.77 -0.14 0.91
C ASN A 67 -18.46 0.29 -0.53
N VAL A 68 -18.85 1.50 -0.94
CA VAL A 68 -18.51 2.03 -2.26
C VAL A 68 -17.00 2.21 -2.40
N LEU A 69 -16.31 2.68 -1.37
CA LEU A 69 -14.85 2.79 -1.34
C LEU A 69 -14.19 1.43 -1.62
N ILE A 70 -14.55 0.40 -0.86
CA ILE A 70 -13.99 -0.96 -1.03
C ILE A 70 -14.28 -1.52 -2.43
N ARG A 71 -15.51 -1.35 -2.93
CA ARG A 71 -15.89 -1.83 -4.27
C ARG A 71 -15.14 -1.10 -5.39
N LYS A 72 -14.84 0.19 -5.22
CA LYS A 72 -14.06 0.96 -6.18
C LYS A 72 -12.61 0.47 -6.25
N THR A 73 -12.00 0.12 -5.11
CA THR A 73 -10.64 -0.48 -5.10
C THR A 73 -10.57 -1.75 -5.94
N LEU A 74 -11.59 -2.63 -5.83
CA LEU A 74 -11.62 -3.91 -6.53
C LEU A 74 -12.16 -3.83 -7.97
N SER A 75 -12.45 -2.61 -8.46
CA SER A 75 -13.04 -2.40 -9.78
C SER A 75 -11.98 -2.05 -10.82
N PHE A 76 -11.77 -2.96 -11.77
CA PHE A 76 -10.85 -2.76 -12.89
C PHE A 76 -11.44 -1.93 -14.05
N LYS A 77 -12.62 -1.34 -13.89
CA LYS A 77 -13.32 -0.61 -14.96
C LYS A 77 -12.55 0.58 -15.55
N SER A 78 -11.66 1.19 -14.76
CA SER A 78 -10.83 2.31 -15.21
C SER A 78 -9.52 1.88 -15.87
N LEU A 79 -9.21 0.57 -15.91
CA LEU A 79 -7.98 0.07 -16.49
C LEU A 79 -8.11 0.06 -18.02
N THR A 80 -7.35 0.94 -18.68
CA THR A 80 -7.25 0.95 -20.14
C THR A 80 -5.97 0.24 -20.57
N GLY A 81 -5.98 -0.39 -21.75
CA GLY A 81 -4.77 -1.03 -22.29
C GLY A 81 -3.58 -0.07 -22.43
N LYS A 82 -3.86 1.19 -22.79
CA LYS A 82 -2.85 2.27 -22.82
C LYS A 82 -2.29 2.58 -21.44
N GLY A 83 -3.15 2.67 -20.42
CA GLY A 83 -2.73 2.89 -19.04
C GLY A 83 -1.89 1.74 -18.49
N LEU A 84 -2.29 0.50 -18.78
CA LEU A 84 -1.52 -0.69 -18.39
C LEU A 84 -0.15 -0.70 -19.07
N LEU A 85 -0.09 -0.43 -20.38
CA LEU A 85 1.16 -0.35 -21.12
C LEU A 85 2.07 0.74 -20.55
N LEU A 86 1.52 1.91 -20.23
CA LEU A 86 2.28 3.00 -19.61
C LEU A 86 2.88 2.57 -18.27
N VAL A 87 2.10 1.95 -17.39
CA VAL A 87 2.57 1.47 -16.08
C VAL A 87 3.65 0.40 -16.23
N LEU A 88 3.48 -0.54 -17.17
CA LEU A 88 4.47 -1.58 -17.43
C LEU A 88 5.77 -0.99 -17.96
N ILE A 89 5.70 -0.04 -18.90
CA ILE A 89 6.87 0.64 -19.43
C ILE A 89 7.56 1.44 -18.33
N THR A 90 6.85 2.31 -17.61
CA THR A 90 7.49 3.19 -16.62
C THR A 90 8.11 2.39 -15.47
N SER A 91 7.45 1.34 -14.98
CA SER A 91 7.99 0.48 -13.92
C SER A 91 9.15 -0.39 -14.42
N THR A 92 9.01 -1.08 -15.55
CA THR A 92 10.01 -2.04 -16.02
C THR A 92 11.24 -1.34 -16.59
N LEU A 93 11.04 -0.28 -17.39
CA LEU A 93 12.13 0.43 -18.05
C LEU A 93 13.03 1.14 -17.03
N SER A 94 12.45 1.81 -16.04
CA SER A 94 13.23 2.50 -15.00
C SER A 94 14.08 1.54 -14.18
N ASN A 95 13.50 0.42 -13.72
CA ASN A 95 14.23 -0.61 -12.97
C ASN A 95 15.30 -1.29 -13.83
N THR A 96 14.97 -1.63 -15.08
CA THR A 96 15.94 -2.27 -16.00
C THR A 96 17.11 -1.35 -16.30
N LEU A 97 16.83 -0.07 -16.58
CA LEU A 97 17.86 0.92 -16.83
C LEU A 97 18.75 1.11 -15.60
N SER A 98 18.16 1.16 -14.40
CA SER A 98 18.92 1.24 -13.15
C SER A 98 19.88 0.06 -12.98
N VAL A 99 19.44 -1.17 -13.26
CA VAL A 99 20.31 -2.36 -13.19
C VAL A 99 21.42 -2.31 -14.25
N ILE A 100 21.10 -1.95 -15.50
CA ILE A 100 22.10 -1.87 -16.58
C ILE A 100 23.20 -0.86 -16.24
N LEU A 101 22.84 0.28 -15.66
CA LEU A 101 23.78 1.35 -15.31
C LEU A 101 24.61 1.04 -14.06
N SER A 102 24.13 0.17 -13.16
CA SER A 102 24.75 -0.07 -11.86
C SER A 102 25.45 -1.43 -11.71
N LYS A 103 25.12 -2.41 -12.55
CA LYS A 103 25.67 -3.77 -12.41
C LYS A 103 27.17 -3.82 -12.69
N ALA A 104 27.90 -4.65 -11.95
CA ALA A 104 29.27 -5.00 -12.32
C ALA A 104 29.27 -5.94 -13.56
N PRO A 105 30.38 -6.00 -14.33
CA PRO A 105 30.42 -6.72 -15.61
C PRO A 105 30.00 -8.19 -15.55
N ASN A 106 30.26 -8.86 -14.43
CA ASN A 106 29.99 -10.29 -14.24
C ASN A 106 28.70 -10.57 -13.47
N GLU A 107 27.90 -9.55 -13.16
CA GLU A 107 26.65 -9.76 -12.44
C GLU A 107 25.48 -10.06 -13.39
N PRO A 108 24.61 -11.02 -13.02
CA PRO A 108 23.41 -11.31 -13.79
C PRO A 108 22.44 -10.12 -13.75
N LEU A 109 21.67 -9.96 -14.83
CA LEU A 109 20.63 -8.92 -14.91
C LEU A 109 19.50 -9.13 -13.89
N ILE A 110 19.22 -10.38 -13.53
CA ILE A 110 18.22 -10.75 -12.53
C ILE A 110 18.93 -11.57 -11.45
N LYS A 111 18.97 -11.01 -10.23
CA LYS A 111 19.56 -11.68 -9.05
C LYS A 111 18.52 -12.46 -8.22
N MET A 112 17.22 -12.23 -8.46
CA MET A 112 16.15 -12.85 -7.68
C MET A 112 15.95 -14.31 -8.10
N ASP A 113 15.81 -15.19 -7.11
CA ASP A 113 15.38 -16.57 -7.35
C ASP A 113 13.90 -16.57 -7.77
N LEU A 114 13.69 -16.85 -9.05
CA LEU A 114 12.38 -16.92 -9.71
C LEU A 114 11.78 -18.33 -9.66
N SER A 115 12.15 -19.16 -8.69
CA SER A 115 11.41 -20.40 -8.43
C SER A 115 9.90 -20.12 -8.38
N SER A 116 9.08 -21.00 -8.96
CA SER A 116 7.64 -20.72 -9.09
C SER A 116 6.97 -20.52 -7.71
N GLY A 117 7.46 -21.19 -6.67
CA GLY A 117 6.95 -21.04 -5.30
C GLY A 117 7.25 -19.69 -4.66
N SER A 118 8.48 -19.18 -4.80
CA SER A 118 8.86 -17.86 -4.27
C SER A 118 8.15 -16.74 -5.03
N ALA A 119 8.10 -16.83 -6.36
CA ALA A 119 7.50 -15.81 -7.22
C ALA A 119 6.00 -15.61 -6.95
N ILE A 120 5.23 -16.70 -6.81
CA ILE A 120 3.79 -16.63 -6.51
C ILE A 120 3.56 -15.99 -5.15
N SER A 121 4.30 -16.43 -4.13
CA SER A 121 4.16 -15.91 -2.76
C SER A 121 4.46 -14.41 -2.71
N TRP A 122 5.53 -13.95 -3.35
CA TRP A 122 5.89 -12.54 -3.45
C TRP A 122 4.86 -11.72 -4.22
N PHE A 123 4.39 -12.23 -5.36
CA PHE A 123 3.34 -11.56 -6.12
C PHE A 123 2.06 -11.39 -5.29
N THR A 124 1.60 -12.45 -4.62
CA THR A 124 0.40 -12.40 -3.77
C THR A 124 0.57 -11.39 -2.64
N PHE A 125 1.72 -11.39 -1.95
CA PHE A 125 2.00 -10.43 -0.89
C PHE A 125 1.97 -8.98 -1.41
N LEU A 126 2.74 -8.68 -2.45
CA LEU A 126 2.83 -7.32 -3.01
C LEU A 126 1.49 -6.84 -3.58
N PHE A 127 0.71 -7.75 -4.19
CA PHE A 127 -0.60 -7.43 -4.71
C PHE A 127 -1.58 -7.06 -3.58
N ILE A 128 -1.57 -7.79 -2.46
CA ILE A 128 -2.40 -7.47 -1.29
C ILE A 128 -1.97 -6.13 -0.68
N VAL A 129 -0.66 -5.91 -0.50
CA VAL A 129 -0.12 -4.64 0.03
C VAL A 129 -0.57 -3.47 -0.84
N ALA A 130 -0.46 -3.60 -2.16
CA ALA A 130 -0.92 -2.57 -3.09
C ALA A 130 -2.42 -2.26 -2.91
N ILE A 131 -3.28 -3.27 -2.78
CA ILE A 131 -4.73 -3.06 -2.55
C ILE A 131 -4.97 -2.30 -1.23
N VAL A 132 -4.31 -2.73 -0.16
CA VAL A 132 -4.45 -2.16 1.19
C VAL A 132 -4.03 -0.69 1.20
N GLU A 133 -2.84 -0.40 0.69
CA GLU A 133 -2.30 0.96 0.67
C GLU A 133 -3.09 1.87 -0.27
N GLU A 134 -3.32 1.45 -1.51
CA GLU A 134 -3.95 2.29 -2.53
C GLU A 134 -5.42 2.59 -2.20
N THR A 135 -6.11 1.73 -1.44
CA THR A 135 -7.46 2.05 -0.92
C THR A 135 -7.44 3.32 -0.06
N GLY A 136 -6.44 3.45 0.81
CA GLY A 136 -6.29 4.63 1.65
C GLY A 136 -5.79 5.84 0.87
N TRP A 137 -4.68 5.68 0.13
CA TRP A 137 -4.01 6.79 -0.54
C TRP A 137 -4.83 7.37 -1.69
N ARG A 138 -5.28 6.54 -2.64
CA ARG A 138 -6.07 6.99 -3.79
C ARG A 138 -7.54 7.10 -3.48
N GLY A 139 -8.08 6.21 -2.64
CA GLY A 139 -9.51 6.16 -2.37
C GLY A 139 -9.99 7.21 -1.37
N TYR A 140 -9.16 7.59 -0.39
CA TYR A 140 -9.55 8.53 0.68
C TYR A 140 -8.74 9.82 0.69
N ALA A 141 -7.41 9.73 0.72
CA ALA A 141 -6.53 10.86 0.97
C ALA A 141 -6.47 11.83 -0.20
N LEU A 142 -6.16 11.32 -1.39
CA LEU A 142 -5.97 12.13 -2.60
C LEU A 142 -7.20 12.98 -2.96
N PRO A 143 -8.45 12.46 -3.00
CA PRO A 143 -9.62 13.28 -3.32
C PRO A 143 -9.83 14.44 -2.34
N ARG A 144 -9.52 14.24 -1.05
CA ARG A 144 -9.66 15.29 -0.02
C ARG A 144 -8.57 16.34 -0.06
N LEU A 145 -7.37 15.96 -0.52
CA LEU A 145 -6.29 16.91 -0.78
C LEU A 145 -6.60 17.78 -2.00
N LEU A 146 -7.12 17.18 -3.07
CA LEU A 146 -7.46 17.89 -4.31
C LEU A 146 -8.75 18.74 -4.21
N ALA A 147 -9.59 18.49 -3.21
CA ALA A 147 -10.81 19.26 -2.96
C ALA A 147 -10.57 20.54 -2.13
N ARG A 148 -9.32 20.81 -1.75
CA ARG A 148 -8.91 22.02 -1.02
C ARG A 148 -8.09 22.91 -1.93
#